data_AF-A0A3D9VNK6-F1
#
_entry.id   AF-A0A3D9VNK6-F1
#
_cell.length_a   1.000
_cell.length_b   1.000
_cell.length_c   1.000
_cell.angle_alpha   90.00
_cell.angle_beta   90.00
_cell.angle_gamma   90.00
#
_symmetry.space_group_name_H-M   'P 1'
#
loop_
_entity.id
_entity.type
_entity.pdbx_description
1 polymer ?
#
loop_
_entity_poly.entity_id
_entity_poly.type
_entity_poly.pdbx_seq_one_letter_code
_entity_poly.pdbx_strand_id
1 'polypeptide(L)'
;MNKMVLLDGGYHHGKMNANYFAELYKGTKEGECPPRLLEEEITHYEKDFDEYTFDNKEAFIQSEKMVYSRWSPLIERAVYDLMRKEDNKVKWHATGDTARSVIKFQYKVYKTLKSHKIKNDILLLYCDLPDNYLEIRELQIKEFKKRIDITTKLYTDTGHLMHWDRPEEIAADVLHWFI
;
A
#
# COMPACT_ATOMS: atom_id res chain seq x y z
N MET A 1 -19.85 -4.15 -19.95
CA MET A 1 -19.35 -4.72 -18.69
C MET A 1 -18.60 -3.60 -17.96
N ASN A 2 -18.82 -3.39 -16.67
CA ASN A 2 -18.13 -2.31 -15.97
C ASN A 2 -16.66 -2.71 -15.74
N LYS A 3 -15.71 -1.90 -16.18
CA LYS A 3 -14.28 -2.17 -15.99
C LYS A 3 -13.78 -1.53 -14.69
N MET A 4 -12.79 -2.15 -14.06
CA MET A 4 -12.14 -1.66 -12.84
C MET A 4 -10.64 -1.91 -12.94
N VAL A 5 -9.84 -0.97 -12.44
CA VAL A 5 -8.40 -1.17 -12.25
C VAL A 5 -8.09 -1.09 -10.75
N LEU A 6 -7.25 -2.02 -10.29
CA LEU A 6 -6.67 -2.03 -8.95
C LEU A 6 -5.16 -1.83 -9.09
N LEU A 7 -4.59 -0.93 -8.29
CA LEU A 7 -3.15 -0.64 -8.25
C LEU A 7 -2.57 -1.12 -6.93
N ASP A 8 -1.50 -1.91 -7.02
CA ASP A 8 -0.82 -2.61 -5.92
C ASP A 8 -1.76 -3.12 -4.81
N GLY A 9 -2.65 -4.03 -5.22
CA GLY A 9 -3.63 -4.64 -4.34
C GLY A 9 -2.97 -5.51 -3.26
N GLY A 10 -2.81 -4.96 -2.06
CA GLY A 10 -2.56 -5.74 -0.84
C GLY A 10 -3.84 -6.45 -0.42
N TYR A 11 -4.01 -7.72 -0.80
CA TYR A 11 -5.20 -8.49 -0.41
C TYR A 11 -4.96 -9.09 0.97
N HIS A 12 -5.41 -8.40 2.00
CA HIS A 12 -5.16 -8.78 3.37
C HIS A 12 -5.78 -10.15 3.71
N HIS A 13 -4.98 -11.21 3.59
CA HIS A 13 -5.30 -12.52 4.12
C HIS A 13 -4.59 -12.66 5.48
N GLY A 14 -5.17 -12.11 6.55
CA GLY A 14 -4.49 -11.91 7.84
C GLY A 14 -3.66 -13.09 8.36
N LYS A 15 -4.19 -14.33 8.36
CA LYS A 15 -3.43 -15.52 8.78
C LYS A 15 -2.25 -15.86 7.85
N MET A 16 -2.43 -15.68 6.55
CA MET A 16 -1.39 -15.96 5.55
C MET A 16 -0.27 -14.95 5.69
N ASN A 17 -0.61 -13.65 5.76
CA ASN A 17 0.37 -12.58 5.98
C ASN A 17 1.12 -12.79 7.30
N ALA A 18 0.40 -13.06 8.40
CA ALA A 18 1.01 -13.29 9.70
C ALA A 18 2.01 -14.48 9.68
N ASN A 19 1.64 -15.59 9.04
CA ASN A 19 2.51 -16.75 8.91
C ASN A 19 3.73 -16.46 8.02
N TYR A 20 3.51 -15.81 6.87
CA TYR A 20 4.56 -15.49 5.92
C TYR A 20 5.61 -14.58 6.56
N PHE A 21 5.18 -13.46 7.16
CA PHE A 21 6.08 -12.51 7.78
C PHE A 21 6.73 -13.05 9.06
N ALA A 22 6.07 -13.96 9.79
CA ALA A 22 6.70 -14.64 10.94
C ALA A 22 7.91 -15.49 10.52
N GLU A 23 7.85 -16.17 9.36
CA GLU A 23 8.98 -16.95 8.86
C GLU A 23 10.02 -16.06 8.18
N LEU A 24 9.58 -15.08 7.36
CA LEU A 24 10.49 -14.17 6.66
C LEU A 24 11.37 -13.37 7.63
N TYR A 25 10.80 -12.94 8.76
CA TYR A 25 11.48 -12.16 9.80
C TYR A 25 11.86 -13.02 11.01
N LYS A 26 12.05 -14.33 10.82
CA LYS A 26 12.45 -15.23 11.91
C LYS A 26 13.84 -14.89 12.41
N GLY A 27 13.94 -14.57 13.70
CA GLY A 27 15.20 -14.23 14.35
C GLY A 27 15.62 -12.76 14.18
N THR A 28 14.79 -11.92 13.56
CA THR A 28 14.97 -10.46 13.60
C THR A 28 14.58 -9.91 14.97
N LYS A 29 15.04 -8.69 15.29
CA LYS A 29 14.70 -8.07 16.57
C LYS A 29 13.23 -7.67 16.59
N GLU A 30 12.67 -7.57 17.80
CA GLU A 30 11.34 -7.00 18.01
C GLU A 30 11.31 -5.56 17.46
N GLY A 31 10.33 -5.27 16.59
CA GLY A 31 10.23 -4.00 15.84
C GLY A 31 10.75 -4.06 14.39
N GLU A 32 11.46 -5.11 13.98
CA GLU A 32 11.90 -5.31 12.58
C GLU A 32 10.94 -6.18 11.76
N CYS A 33 9.99 -6.86 12.44
CA CYS A 33 8.95 -7.68 11.83
C CYS A 33 7.66 -6.86 11.68
N PRO A 34 6.95 -6.93 10.52
CA PRO A 34 5.64 -6.32 10.38
C PRO A 34 4.66 -6.81 11.45
N PRO A 35 3.71 -5.96 11.90
CA PRO A 35 2.68 -6.36 12.85
C PRO A 35 1.86 -7.57 12.37
N ARG A 36 1.48 -8.47 13.28
CA ARG A 36 0.82 -9.74 12.92
C ARG A 36 -0.59 -9.87 13.49
N LEU A 37 -0.90 -9.10 14.53
CA LEU A 37 -2.23 -9.01 15.13
C LEU A 37 -2.85 -7.63 14.84
N LEU A 38 -4.20 -7.58 14.80
CA LEU A 38 -4.94 -6.35 14.55
C LEU A 38 -4.52 -5.21 15.49
N GLU A 39 -4.47 -5.47 16.80
CA GLU A 39 -4.13 -4.44 17.78
C GLU A 39 -2.65 -4.01 17.71
N GLU A 40 -1.75 -4.93 17.34
CA GLU A 40 -0.34 -4.60 17.08
C GLU A 40 -0.22 -3.70 15.84
N GLU A 41 -0.95 -4.02 14.77
CA GLU A 41 -0.93 -3.25 13.52
C GLU A 41 -1.51 -1.86 13.72
N ILE A 42 -2.63 -1.77 14.44
CA ILE A 42 -3.24 -0.52 14.87
C ILE A 42 -2.25 0.32 15.66
N THR A 43 -1.62 -0.25 16.70
CA THR A 43 -0.68 0.48 17.57
C THR A 43 0.54 0.96 16.79
N HIS A 44 1.08 0.11 15.92
CA HIS A 44 2.23 0.43 15.09
C HIS A 44 1.95 1.61 14.17
N TYR A 45 0.89 1.54 13.36
CA TYR A 45 0.59 2.58 12.38
C TYR A 45 0.02 3.85 13.00
N GLU A 46 -0.66 3.78 14.15
CA GLU A 46 -1.00 5.00 14.90
C GLU A 46 0.25 5.77 15.29
N LYS A 47 1.20 5.06 15.89
CA LYS A 47 2.47 5.63 16.30
C LYS A 47 3.24 6.17 15.10
N ASP A 48 3.37 5.39 14.02
CA ASP A 48 4.06 5.80 12.80
C ASP A 48 3.47 7.09 12.22
N PHE A 49 2.14 7.17 12.09
CA PHE A 49 1.49 8.35 11.51
C PHE A 49 1.57 9.59 12.42
N ASP A 50 1.43 9.43 13.74
CA ASP A 50 1.43 10.55 14.68
C ASP A 50 2.84 11.03 15.06
N GLU A 51 3.85 10.14 15.05
CA GLU A 51 5.24 10.48 15.36
C GLU A 51 6.04 10.94 14.13
N TYR A 52 5.53 10.77 12.91
CA TYR A 52 6.15 11.33 11.69
C TYR A 52 6.03 12.86 11.65
N THR A 53 6.93 13.51 12.38
CA THR A 53 6.91 14.93 12.70
C THR A 53 8.24 15.59 12.37
N PHE A 54 8.19 16.76 11.74
CA PHE A 54 9.35 17.53 11.30
C PHE A 54 9.29 18.98 11.77
N ASP A 55 10.45 19.60 11.95
CA ASP A 55 10.55 21.02 12.35
C ASP A 55 10.13 21.98 11.24
N ASN A 56 10.30 21.58 9.99
CA ASN A 56 9.99 22.40 8.83
C ASN A 56 9.67 21.53 7.62
N LYS A 57 9.17 22.21 6.59
CA LYS A 57 8.70 21.63 5.34
C LYS A 57 9.85 21.02 4.56
N GLU A 58 11.01 21.65 4.59
CA GLU A 58 12.21 21.21 3.88
C GLU A 58 12.68 19.86 4.41
N ALA A 59 12.71 19.67 5.74
CA ALA A 59 13.08 18.41 6.36
C ALA A 59 12.13 17.27 5.98
N PHE A 60 10.82 17.53 5.96
CA PHE A 60 9.83 16.57 5.47
C PHE A 60 10.06 16.22 3.99
N ILE A 61 10.27 17.21 3.12
CA ILE A 61 10.54 16.94 1.70
C ILE A 61 11.81 16.10 1.53
N GLN A 62 12.86 16.34 2.32
CA GLN A 62 14.08 15.55 2.23
C GLN A 62 13.87 14.10 2.69
N SER A 63 13.07 13.83 3.72
CA SER A 63 12.76 12.44 4.11
C SER A 63 12.04 11.69 2.98
N GLU A 64 11.05 12.35 2.35
CA GLU A 64 10.29 11.79 1.24
C GLU A 64 11.15 11.55 -0.01
N LYS A 65 12.08 12.47 -0.30
CA LYS A 65 13.06 12.30 -1.40
C LYS A 65 13.96 11.08 -1.23
N MET A 66 14.26 10.67 0.00
CA MET A 66 15.13 9.51 0.25
C MET A 66 14.43 8.17 0.01
N VAL A 67 13.09 8.14 0.07
CA VAL A 67 12.32 6.90 -0.04
C VAL A 67 11.76 6.65 -1.44
N TYR A 68 11.57 7.69 -2.26
CA TYR A 68 11.05 7.54 -3.61
C TYR A 68 12.14 7.28 -4.65
N SER A 69 11.88 6.31 -5.54
CA SER A 69 12.79 5.92 -6.62
C SER A 69 13.01 7.05 -7.65
N ARG A 70 12.03 7.97 -7.74
CA ARG A 70 12.00 9.08 -8.67
C ARG A 70 11.50 10.34 -7.97
N TRP A 71 12.06 11.49 -8.36
CA TRP A 71 11.58 12.79 -7.94
C TRP A 71 11.20 13.66 -9.15
N SER A 72 10.08 14.37 -9.05
CA SER A 72 9.64 15.34 -10.06
C SER A 72 8.86 16.48 -9.39
N PRO A 73 8.67 17.63 -10.06
CA PRO A 73 7.86 18.72 -9.52
C PRO A 73 6.40 18.31 -9.19
N LEU A 74 5.86 17.32 -9.92
CA LEU A 74 4.52 16.79 -9.65
C LEU A 74 4.50 15.90 -8.41
N ILE A 75 5.53 15.07 -8.21
CA ILE A 75 5.68 14.28 -6.97
C ILE A 75 5.88 15.23 -5.79
N GLU A 76 6.73 16.24 -5.91
CA GLU A 76 6.91 17.24 -4.86
C GLU A 76 5.59 17.91 -4.47
N ARG A 77 4.76 18.25 -5.46
CA ARG A 77 3.42 18.77 -5.24
C ARG A 77 2.51 17.77 -4.51
N ALA A 78 2.51 16.51 -4.94
CA ALA A 78 1.73 15.46 -4.26
C ALA A 78 2.19 15.27 -2.82
N VAL A 79 3.50 15.33 -2.56
CA VAL A 79 4.07 15.24 -1.22
C VAL A 79 3.63 16.43 -0.35
N TYR A 80 3.46 17.63 -0.91
CA TYR A 80 2.86 18.74 -0.16
C TYR A 80 1.44 18.46 0.30
N ASP A 81 0.63 17.77 -0.51
CA ASP A 81 -0.73 17.40 -0.13
C ASP A 81 -0.74 16.34 1.00
N LEU A 82 0.37 15.63 1.20
CA LEU A 82 0.53 14.72 2.34
C LEU A 82 0.85 15.44 3.65
N MET A 83 1.07 16.76 3.67
CA MET A 83 1.46 17.49 4.87
C MET A 83 0.28 18.19 5.55
N ARG A 84 0.35 18.31 6.88
CA ARG A 84 -0.36 19.35 7.63
C ARG A 84 0.59 20.09 8.56
N LYS A 85 0.32 21.37 8.81
CA LYS A 85 1.05 22.16 9.80
C LYS A 85 0.24 22.24 11.09
N GLU A 86 0.86 21.86 12.20
CA GLU A 86 0.24 21.82 13.53
C GLU A 86 1.34 22.09 14.57
N ASP A 87 1.07 22.96 15.55
CA ASP A 87 2.01 23.30 16.64
C ASP A 87 3.43 23.69 16.18
N ASN A 88 3.53 24.45 15.09
CA ASN A 88 4.79 24.81 14.42
C ASN A 88 5.63 23.63 13.92
N LYS A 89 5.05 22.43 13.83
CA LYS A 89 5.63 21.25 13.19
C LYS A 89 4.92 20.94 11.87
N VAL A 90 5.57 20.13 11.05
CA VAL A 90 5.00 19.52 9.84
C VAL A 90 4.79 18.04 10.12
N LYS A 91 3.57 17.55 9.91
CA LYS A 91 3.16 16.15 10.15
C LYS A 91 2.48 15.59 8.90
N TRP A 92 2.24 14.28 8.86
CA TRP A 92 1.32 13.71 7.88
C TRP A 92 -0.04 14.38 7.94
N HIS A 93 -0.72 14.51 6.80
CA HIS A 93 -2.10 14.98 6.71
C HIS A 93 -3.05 13.96 7.35
N ALA A 94 -2.84 12.68 7.08
CA ALA A 94 -3.52 11.59 7.77
C ALA A 94 -3.06 11.48 9.23
N THR A 95 -3.97 11.13 10.13
CA THR A 95 -3.70 10.94 11.56
C THR A 95 -3.55 9.46 11.89
N GLY A 96 -3.01 9.14 13.07
CA GLY A 96 -3.08 7.79 13.63
C GLY A 96 -4.51 7.26 13.70
N ASP A 97 -5.49 8.10 14.02
CA ASP A 97 -6.92 7.71 13.99
C ASP A 97 -7.44 7.36 12.58
N THR A 98 -6.88 8.00 11.55
CA THR A 98 -7.17 7.64 10.15
C THR A 98 -6.58 6.26 9.86
N ALA A 99 -5.32 6.02 10.21
CA ALA A 99 -4.64 4.74 10.04
C ALA A 99 -5.38 3.60 10.78
N ARG A 100 -5.71 3.80 12.07
CA ARG A 100 -6.56 2.93 12.90
C ARG A 100 -7.81 2.50 12.16
N SER A 101 -8.52 3.47 11.59
CA SER A 101 -9.80 3.26 10.93
C SER A 101 -9.64 2.48 9.63
N VAL A 102 -8.60 2.77 8.84
CA VAL A 102 -8.29 2.06 7.59
C VAL A 102 -7.92 0.60 7.87
N ILE A 103 -7.08 0.34 8.89
CA ILE A 103 -6.69 -1.03 9.28
C ILE A 103 -7.91 -1.83 9.73
N LYS A 104 -8.75 -1.27 10.61
CA LYS A 104 -10.02 -1.89 11.03
C LYS A 104 -10.93 -2.19 9.84
N PHE A 105 -10.99 -1.27 8.87
CA PHE A 105 -11.74 -1.46 7.64
C PHE A 105 -11.19 -2.62 6.82
N GLN A 106 -9.88 -2.70 6.58
CA GLN A 106 -9.25 -3.79 5.82
C GLN A 106 -9.53 -5.17 6.45
N TYR A 107 -9.35 -5.30 7.77
CA TYR A 107 -9.65 -6.53 8.52
C TYR A 107 -11.13 -6.93 8.43
N LYS A 108 -12.03 -5.95 8.41
CA LYS A 108 -13.48 -6.18 8.30
C LYS A 108 -13.88 -6.57 6.88
N VAL A 109 -13.47 -5.80 5.88
CA VAL A 109 -13.84 -6.01 4.47
C VAL A 109 -13.41 -7.37 3.98
N TYR A 110 -12.22 -7.83 4.33
CA TYR A 110 -11.78 -9.18 3.95
C TYR A 110 -12.77 -10.29 4.35
N LYS A 111 -13.43 -10.13 5.50
CA LYS A 111 -14.41 -11.08 6.04
C LYS A 111 -15.82 -10.89 5.50
N THR A 112 -16.18 -9.67 5.10
CA THR A 112 -17.57 -9.30 4.74
C THR A 112 -17.78 -9.08 3.24
N LEU A 113 -16.70 -9.07 2.44
CA LEU A 113 -16.77 -8.85 0.99
C LEU A 113 -17.61 -9.93 0.31
N LYS A 114 -18.68 -9.50 -0.35
CA LYS A 114 -19.56 -10.38 -1.13
C LYS A 114 -19.03 -10.50 -2.55
N SER A 115 -17.96 -11.27 -2.74
CA SER A 115 -17.25 -11.43 -4.02
C SER A 115 -18.19 -11.77 -5.19
N HIS A 116 -19.20 -12.61 -4.97
CA HIS A 116 -20.20 -12.99 -5.97
C HIS A 116 -21.02 -11.82 -6.55
N LYS A 117 -21.08 -10.67 -5.86
CA LYS A 117 -21.75 -9.45 -6.32
C LYS A 117 -20.87 -8.58 -7.22
N ILE A 118 -19.57 -8.83 -7.25
CA ILE A 118 -18.63 -8.09 -8.09
C ILE A 118 -18.72 -8.69 -9.49
N LYS A 119 -19.22 -7.89 -10.45
CA LYS A 119 -19.45 -8.28 -11.84
C LYS A 119 -18.57 -7.47 -12.81
N ASN A 120 -17.56 -6.80 -12.28
CA ASN A 120 -16.65 -5.99 -13.04
C ASN A 120 -15.61 -6.86 -13.74
N ASP A 121 -15.15 -6.41 -14.89
CA ASP A 121 -13.90 -6.87 -15.46
C ASP A 121 -12.77 -6.13 -14.74
N ILE A 122 -11.89 -6.86 -14.06
CA ILE A 122 -10.90 -6.26 -13.15
C ILE A 122 -9.50 -6.53 -13.67
N LEU A 123 -8.73 -5.45 -13.87
CA LEU A 123 -7.29 -5.50 -14.04
C LEU A 123 -6.61 -5.15 -12.72
N LEU A 124 -5.73 -6.03 -12.26
CA LEU A 124 -4.83 -5.77 -11.15
C LEU A 124 -3.40 -5.55 -11.69
N LEU A 125 -2.88 -4.35 -11.46
CA LEU A 125 -1.47 -4.02 -11.65
C LEU A 125 -0.76 -4.20 -10.30
N TYR A 126 0.31 -5.00 -10.26
CA TYR A 126 1.10 -5.26 -9.05
C TYR A 126 2.60 -5.23 -9.34
N CYS A 127 3.41 -5.17 -8.28
CA CYS A 127 4.84 -4.91 -8.37
C CYS A 127 5.70 -5.96 -7.65
N ASP A 128 7.00 -5.99 -7.96
CA ASP A 128 7.96 -6.93 -7.38
C ASP A 128 8.71 -6.39 -6.17
N LEU A 129 8.93 -5.07 -6.06
CA LEU A 129 9.72 -4.52 -4.95
C LEU A 129 8.91 -4.32 -3.66
N PRO A 130 9.51 -4.58 -2.48
CA PRO A 130 10.80 -5.24 -2.31
C PRO A 130 10.71 -6.73 -2.66
N ASP A 131 11.78 -7.33 -3.21
CA ASP A 131 11.77 -8.70 -3.79
C ASP A 131 11.20 -9.76 -2.85
N ASN A 132 11.50 -9.64 -1.55
CA ASN A 132 11.03 -10.56 -0.52
C ASN A 132 9.52 -10.48 -0.26
N TYR A 133 8.82 -9.53 -0.88
CA TYR A 133 7.36 -9.37 -0.76
C TYR A 133 6.63 -9.85 -2.02
N LEU A 134 7.33 -10.14 -3.13
CA LEU A 134 6.70 -10.64 -4.36
C LEU A 134 5.95 -11.96 -4.11
N GLU A 135 6.57 -12.90 -3.39
CA GLU A 135 5.97 -14.21 -3.12
C GLU A 135 4.64 -14.09 -2.36
N ILE A 136 4.58 -13.26 -1.30
CA ILE A 136 3.33 -13.06 -0.57
C ILE A 136 2.27 -12.34 -1.41
N ARG A 137 2.65 -11.40 -2.28
CA ARG A 137 1.72 -10.78 -3.24
C ARG A 137 1.14 -11.81 -4.20
N GLU A 138 1.96 -12.69 -4.77
CA GLU A 138 1.50 -13.75 -5.67
C GLU A 138 0.56 -14.75 -4.97
N LEU A 139 0.88 -15.12 -3.72
CA LEU A 139 0.00 -15.95 -2.89
C LEU A 139 -1.36 -15.27 -2.65
N GLN A 140 -1.35 -13.98 -2.31
CA GLN A 140 -2.56 -13.17 -2.11
C GLN A 140 -3.40 -13.09 -3.39
N ILE A 141 -2.78 -12.83 -4.54
CA ILE A 141 -3.43 -12.80 -5.86
C ILE A 141 -4.06 -14.16 -6.18
N LYS A 142 -3.34 -15.25 -5.91
CA LYS A 142 -3.85 -16.61 -6.12
C LYS A 142 -5.09 -16.89 -5.27
N GLU A 143 -5.11 -16.46 -4.01
CA GLU A 143 -6.31 -16.57 -3.16
C GLU A 143 -7.45 -15.68 -3.65
N PHE A 144 -7.14 -14.47 -4.11
CA PHE A 144 -8.15 -13.54 -4.62
C PHE A 144 -8.83 -14.07 -5.89
N LYS A 145 -8.05 -14.67 -6.82
CA LYS A 145 -8.52 -15.35 -8.04
C LYS A 145 -9.50 -16.50 -7.77
N LYS A 146 -9.48 -17.12 -6.57
CA LYS A 146 -10.47 -18.15 -6.20
C LYS A 146 -11.88 -17.58 -5.98
N ARG A 147 -12.00 -16.27 -5.75
CA ARG A 147 -13.26 -15.62 -5.36
C ARG A 147 -13.79 -14.65 -6.41
N ILE A 148 -12.91 -14.05 -7.20
CA ILE A 148 -13.22 -13.05 -8.21
C ILE A 148 -12.33 -13.32 -9.42
N ASP A 149 -12.91 -13.27 -10.61
CA ASP A 149 -12.16 -13.35 -11.86
C ASP A 149 -11.45 -12.03 -12.14
N ILE A 150 -10.12 -12.08 -12.34
CA ILE A 150 -9.27 -10.90 -12.51
C ILE A 150 -8.17 -11.17 -13.54
N THR A 151 -7.85 -10.15 -14.32
CA THR A 151 -6.62 -10.06 -15.12
C THR A 151 -5.52 -9.44 -14.28
N THR A 152 -4.29 -9.92 -14.42
CA THR A 152 -3.14 -9.46 -13.62
C THR A 152 -1.96 -9.08 -14.50
N LYS A 153 -1.26 -7.98 -14.18
CA LYS A 153 -0.01 -7.58 -14.81
C LYS A 153 1.03 -7.20 -13.76
N LEU A 154 2.19 -7.85 -13.81
CA LEU A 154 3.35 -7.54 -12.97
C LEU A 154 4.17 -6.43 -13.63
N TYR A 155 4.65 -5.48 -12.84
CA TYR A 155 5.74 -4.58 -13.20
C TYR A 155 6.97 -4.93 -12.39
N THR A 156 8.09 -5.13 -13.08
CA THR A 156 9.38 -5.42 -12.45
C THR A 156 10.10 -4.15 -12.07
N ASP A 157 11.09 -4.22 -11.17
CA ASP A 157 11.87 -3.08 -10.69
C ASP A 157 10.97 -1.90 -10.25
N THR A 158 9.84 -2.21 -9.60
CA THR A 158 8.79 -1.23 -9.28
C THR A 158 8.30 -1.41 -7.85
N GLY A 159 8.14 -0.31 -7.12
CA GLY A 159 7.62 -0.31 -5.75
C GLY A 159 6.11 -0.11 -5.64
N HIS A 160 5.61 -0.02 -4.40
CA HIS A 160 4.19 0.12 -4.08
C HIS A 160 3.52 1.32 -4.77
N LEU A 161 4.24 2.45 -4.85
CA LEU A 161 3.78 3.64 -5.55
C LEU A 161 4.10 3.53 -7.05
N MET A 162 3.60 2.46 -7.68
CA MET A 162 3.87 2.10 -9.08
C MET A 162 3.58 3.25 -10.06
N HIS A 163 2.51 4.00 -9.79
CA HIS A 163 2.09 5.15 -10.57
C HIS A 163 3.02 6.37 -10.42
N TRP A 164 3.87 6.40 -9.40
CA TRP A 164 4.94 7.40 -9.24
C TRP A 164 6.24 6.93 -9.87
N ASP A 165 6.55 5.64 -9.77
CA ASP A 165 7.74 5.02 -10.35
C ASP A 165 7.66 4.98 -11.89
N ARG A 166 6.55 4.50 -12.44
CA ARG A 166 6.32 4.28 -13.88
C ARG A 166 5.02 4.95 -14.38
N PRO A 167 4.87 6.28 -14.26
CA PRO A 167 3.60 6.96 -14.52
C PRO A 167 3.08 6.76 -15.95
N GLU A 168 3.96 6.78 -16.96
CA GLU A 168 3.57 6.71 -18.37
C GLU A 168 3.08 5.32 -18.74
N GLU A 169 3.81 4.27 -18.33
CA GLU A 169 3.43 2.89 -18.57
C GLU A 169 2.12 2.54 -17.84
N ILE A 170 2.02 2.91 -16.55
CA ILE A 170 0.81 2.67 -15.75
C ILE A 170 -0.39 3.40 -16.35
N ALA A 171 -0.23 4.67 -16.76
CA ALA A 171 -1.31 5.42 -17.39
C ALA A 171 -1.74 4.79 -18.73
N ALA A 172 -0.78 4.36 -19.56
CA ALA A 172 -1.07 3.69 -20.82
C ALA A 172 -1.86 2.39 -20.62
N ASP A 173 -1.47 1.56 -19.65
CA ASP A 173 -2.18 0.31 -19.35
C ASP A 173 -3.56 0.55 -18.75
N VAL A 174 -3.72 1.56 -17.88
CA VAL A 174 -5.03 1.97 -17.37
C VAL A 174 -5.93 2.40 -18.53
N LEU A 175 -5.45 3.27 -19.42
CA LEU A 175 -6.22 3.74 -20.57
C LEU A 175 -6.57 2.59 -21.52
N HIS A 176 -5.60 1.72 -21.82
CA HIS A 176 -5.83 0.55 -22.67
C HIS A 176 -6.88 -0.39 -22.08
N TRP A 177 -6.87 -0.56 -20.75
CA TRP A 177 -7.89 -1.36 -20.08
C TRP A 177 -9.30 -0.80 -20.28
N PHE A 178 -9.48 0.53 -20.24
CA PHE A 178 -10.81 1.14 -20.34
C PHE A 178 -11.36 1.31 -21.76
N ILE A 179 -10.52 1.16 -22.79
CA ILE A 179 -10.92 1.14 -24.21
C ILE A 179 -11.61 -0.20 -24.53
#